data_AF-A0A965DNE3-F1
#
_entry.id   AF-A0A965DNE3-F1
#
_cell.length_a   1.000
_cell.length_b   1.000
_cell.length_c   1.000
_cell.angle_alpha   90.00
_cell.angle_beta   90.00
_cell.angle_gamma   90.00
#
_symmetry.space_group_name_H-M   'P 1'
#
loop_
_entity.id
_entity.type
_entity.pdbx_description
1 polymer ?
#
loop_
_entity_poly.entity_id
_entity_poly.type
_entity_poly.pdbx_seq_one_letter_code
_entity_poly.pdbx_strand_id
1 'polypeptide(L)'
;MQNLIAFLIRFRVFLGFLAFQTLCFFLYIQFVTYPRSVFFTGAGKVNGQLLTWENQFYHYLRLSEDNEKLQQENALLRGVTFDNYYQLQRPTLEKNDTVYQQRFRFIPVQIISAPTGQRNNYFTIDAGELQGIKKGMGVISSRGVIGVVFKVGKKYSLIKSVLTSDINIDVIVGKKQIRGILKWNGMNPRIGSITGISTDVYVPKWSEVRTQGSTGIFPKGILLGKVKAKRRMENQSLWDIDVLFKEDLRNVHEAFVINALFIKEIEQLQQKIPTESIK
;
A
#
# COMPACT_ATOMS: atom_id res chain seq x y z
N MET A 1 -19.59 -95.46 -31.84
CA MET A 1 -20.94 -95.39 -31.24
C MET A 1 -21.07 -96.20 -29.94
N GLN A 2 -20.51 -97.42 -29.83
CA GLN A 2 -20.67 -98.28 -28.65
C GLN A 2 -20.06 -97.73 -27.34
N ASN A 3 -18.95 -97.00 -27.41
CA ASN A 3 -18.26 -96.45 -26.22
C ASN A 3 -19.01 -95.29 -25.55
N LEU A 4 -19.77 -94.49 -26.31
CA LEU A 4 -20.53 -93.36 -25.78
C LEU A 4 -21.82 -93.84 -25.08
N ILE A 5 -22.44 -94.89 -25.62
CA ILE A 5 -23.58 -95.57 -25.00
C ILE A 5 -23.14 -96.30 -23.72
N ALA A 6 -21.99 -96.97 -23.72
CA ALA A 6 -21.43 -97.59 -22.51
C ALA A 6 -21.08 -96.57 -21.41
N PHE A 7 -20.59 -95.38 -21.79
CA PHE A 7 -20.32 -94.28 -20.86
C PHE A 7 -21.61 -93.74 -20.22
N LEU A 8 -22.66 -93.52 -21.02
CA LEU A 8 -23.97 -93.07 -20.52
C LEU A 8 -24.62 -94.09 -19.58
N ILE A 9 -24.48 -95.39 -19.85
CA ILE A 9 -25.01 -96.45 -18.99
C ILE A 9 -24.21 -96.53 -17.67
N ARG A 10 -22.88 -96.39 -17.73
CA ARG A 10 -22.01 -96.44 -16.55
C ARG A 10 -22.24 -95.27 -15.58
N PHE A 11 -22.53 -94.07 -16.10
CA PHE A 11 -22.74 -92.86 -15.29
C PHE A 11 -24.21 -92.41 -15.20
N ARG A 12 -25.16 -93.28 -15.56
CA ARG A 12 -26.61 -93.00 -15.56
C ARG A 12 -27.11 -92.25 -14.33
N VAL A 13 -26.71 -92.71 -13.14
CA VAL A 13 -27.17 -92.16 -11.87
C VAL A 13 -26.58 -90.76 -11.64
N PHE A 14 -25.30 -90.56 -11.95
CA PHE A 14 -24.61 -89.27 -11.79
C PHE A 14 -25.16 -88.20 -12.76
N LEU A 15 -25.36 -88.57 -14.03
CA LEU A 15 -25.93 -87.67 -15.03
C LEU A 15 -27.40 -87.34 -14.73
N GLY A 16 -28.17 -88.33 -14.26
CA GLY A 16 -29.53 -88.11 -13.79
C GLY A 16 -29.59 -87.14 -12.61
N PHE A 17 -28.70 -87.30 -11.62
CA PHE A 17 -28.59 -86.40 -10.49
C PHE A 17 -28.20 -84.97 -10.92
N LEU A 18 -27.21 -84.82 -11.80
CA LEU A 18 -26.78 -83.52 -12.31
C LEU A 18 -27.93 -82.81 -13.06
N ALA A 19 -28.65 -83.53 -13.91
CA ALA A 19 -29.79 -83.00 -14.66
C ALA A 19 -30.94 -82.58 -13.73
N PHE A 20 -31.25 -83.37 -12.69
CA PHE A 20 -32.24 -83.00 -11.69
C PHE A 20 -31.78 -81.80 -10.85
N GLN A 21 -30.50 -81.71 -10.51
CA GLN A 21 -29.97 -80.59 -9.73
C GLN A 21 -30.02 -79.28 -10.51
N THR A 22 -29.67 -79.29 -11.81
CA THR A 22 -29.78 -78.08 -12.65
C THR A 22 -31.23 -77.70 -12.91
N LEU A 23 -32.13 -78.68 -13.11
CA LEU A 23 -33.56 -78.44 -13.26
C LEU A 23 -34.16 -77.81 -12.00
N CYS A 24 -33.85 -78.36 -10.82
CA CYS A 24 -34.31 -77.81 -9.55
C CYS A 24 -33.79 -76.40 -9.31
N PHE A 25 -32.51 -76.12 -9.62
CA PHE A 25 -31.94 -74.78 -9.47
C PHE A 25 -32.55 -73.78 -10.45
N PHE A 26 -32.80 -74.21 -11.69
CA PHE A 26 -33.49 -73.41 -12.70
C PHE A 26 -34.92 -73.09 -12.30
N LEU A 27 -35.69 -74.08 -11.83
CA LEU A 27 -37.05 -73.88 -11.32
C LEU A 27 -37.07 -73.00 -10.05
N TYR A 28 -36.08 -73.15 -9.16
CA TYR A 28 -35.95 -72.30 -7.96
C TYR A 28 -35.76 -70.82 -8.33
N ILE A 29 -34.91 -70.53 -9.33
CA ILE A 29 -34.71 -69.17 -9.85
C ILE A 29 -35.96 -68.64 -10.56
N GLN A 30 -36.72 -69.50 -11.25
CA GLN A 30 -37.89 -69.08 -12.02
C GLN A 30 -39.13 -68.83 -11.15
N PHE A 31 -39.36 -69.63 -10.09
CA PHE A 31 -40.59 -69.59 -9.30
C PHE A 31 -40.52 -68.77 -8.01
N VAL A 32 -39.33 -68.52 -7.44
CA VAL A 32 -39.21 -67.70 -6.22
C VAL A 32 -39.02 -66.24 -6.62
N THR A 33 -40.00 -65.39 -6.32
CA THR A 33 -40.06 -63.97 -6.73
C THR A 33 -39.11 -63.04 -5.96
N TYR A 34 -38.39 -63.55 -4.94
CA TYR A 34 -37.57 -62.76 -4.03
C TYR A 34 -36.10 -62.50 -4.47
N PRO A 35 -35.40 -63.35 -5.25
CA PRO A 35 -34.01 -63.09 -5.64
C PRO A 35 -33.88 -62.06 -6.77
N ARG A 36 -34.90 -61.86 -7.62
CA ARG A 36 -34.81 -60.91 -8.75
C ARG A 36 -34.63 -59.45 -8.30
N SER A 37 -35.20 -59.04 -7.16
CA SER A 37 -35.07 -57.66 -6.66
C SER A 37 -33.77 -57.44 -5.89
N VAL A 38 -33.28 -58.43 -5.12
CA VAL A 38 -32.05 -58.31 -4.32
C VAL A 38 -30.77 -58.34 -5.18
N PHE A 39 -30.73 -59.17 -6.24
CA PHE A 39 -29.58 -59.18 -7.16
C PHE A 39 -29.49 -57.87 -7.99
N PHE A 40 -30.62 -57.30 -8.41
CA PHE A 40 -30.64 -56.03 -9.15
C PHE A 40 -30.39 -54.81 -8.25
N THR A 41 -30.82 -54.83 -6.98
CA THR A 41 -30.57 -53.73 -6.02
C THR A 41 -29.16 -53.76 -5.40
N GLY A 42 -28.55 -54.94 -5.25
CA GLY A 42 -27.13 -55.08 -4.86
C GLY A 42 -26.18 -54.48 -5.90
N ALA A 43 -26.46 -54.72 -7.19
CA ALA A 43 -25.75 -54.07 -8.29
C ALA A 43 -25.93 -52.53 -8.28
N GLY A 44 -27.12 -52.03 -7.91
CA GLY A 44 -27.38 -50.59 -7.76
C GLY A 44 -26.63 -49.93 -6.60
N LYS A 45 -26.45 -50.62 -5.46
CA LYS A 45 -25.73 -50.11 -4.28
C LYS A 45 -24.21 -50.09 -4.46
N VAL A 46 -23.67 -51.12 -5.10
CA VAL A 46 -22.24 -51.20 -5.46
C VAL A 46 -21.90 -50.17 -6.56
N ASN A 47 -22.77 -50.00 -7.55
CA ASN A 47 -22.62 -48.94 -8.55
C ASN A 47 -22.70 -47.55 -7.93
N GLY A 48 -23.58 -47.31 -6.95
CA GLY A 48 -23.67 -46.03 -6.24
C GLY A 48 -22.42 -45.70 -5.41
N GLN A 49 -21.81 -46.68 -4.73
CA GLN A 49 -20.58 -46.49 -3.96
C GLN A 49 -19.34 -46.30 -4.84
N LEU A 50 -19.23 -47.07 -5.94
CA LEU A 50 -18.17 -46.87 -6.94
C LEU A 50 -18.26 -45.49 -7.59
N LEU A 51 -19.46 -45.03 -7.95
CA LEU A 51 -19.67 -43.70 -8.51
C LEU A 51 -19.28 -42.59 -7.51
N THR A 52 -19.51 -42.78 -6.21
CA THR A 52 -19.08 -41.81 -5.18
C THR A 52 -17.58 -41.78 -4.94
N TRP A 53 -16.90 -42.92 -5.02
CA TRP A 53 -15.43 -42.99 -4.88
C TRP A 53 -14.70 -42.44 -6.10
N GLU A 54 -15.17 -42.75 -7.31
CA GLU A 54 -14.68 -42.11 -8.53
C GLU A 54 -14.86 -40.60 -8.43
N ASN A 55 -16.06 -40.14 -8.07
CA ASN A 55 -16.33 -38.71 -7.94
C ASN A 55 -15.43 -38.03 -6.90
N GLN A 56 -15.16 -38.62 -5.73
CA GLN A 56 -14.25 -38.01 -4.74
C GLN A 56 -12.80 -37.92 -5.20
N PHE A 57 -12.29 -38.94 -5.90
CA PHE A 57 -10.94 -38.92 -6.45
C PHE A 57 -10.81 -37.89 -7.58
N TYR A 58 -11.77 -37.85 -8.52
CA TYR A 58 -11.83 -36.84 -9.56
C TYR A 58 -12.00 -35.43 -8.98
N HIS A 59 -12.78 -35.25 -7.91
CA HIS A 59 -12.94 -33.95 -7.25
C HIS A 59 -11.66 -33.48 -6.56
N TYR A 60 -10.89 -34.39 -5.96
CA TYR A 60 -9.62 -34.05 -5.33
C TYR A 60 -8.53 -33.70 -6.37
N LEU A 61 -8.48 -34.43 -7.49
CA LEU A 61 -7.59 -34.10 -8.61
C LEU A 61 -7.97 -32.75 -9.25
N ARG A 62 -9.26 -32.42 -9.37
CA ARG A 62 -9.74 -31.13 -9.87
C ARG A 62 -9.58 -29.99 -8.88
N LEU A 63 -9.56 -30.25 -7.58
CA LEU A 63 -9.43 -29.20 -6.55
C LEU A 63 -8.15 -28.39 -6.74
N SER A 64 -7.04 -29.03 -7.13
CA SER A 64 -5.79 -28.32 -7.43
C SER A 64 -5.94 -27.42 -8.65
N GLU A 65 -6.59 -27.92 -9.72
CA GLU A 65 -6.81 -27.19 -10.96
C GLU A 65 -7.77 -26.00 -10.76
N ASP A 66 -8.84 -26.19 -9.99
CA ASP A 66 -9.81 -25.15 -9.65
C ASP A 66 -9.18 -24.08 -8.75
N ASN A 67 -8.33 -24.45 -7.79
CA ASN A 67 -7.60 -23.49 -6.97
C ASN A 67 -6.61 -22.67 -7.82
N GLU A 68 -5.92 -23.29 -8.78
CA GLU A 68 -5.04 -22.57 -9.70
C GLU A 68 -5.84 -21.58 -10.57
N LYS A 69 -6.97 -22.01 -11.13
CA LYS A 69 -7.89 -21.11 -11.87
C LYS A 69 -8.38 -19.95 -11.00
N LEU A 70 -8.81 -20.23 -9.77
CA LEU A 70 -9.25 -19.20 -8.83
C LEU A 70 -8.11 -18.25 -8.45
N GLN A 71 -6.87 -18.73 -8.32
CA GLN A 71 -5.71 -17.87 -8.08
C GLN A 71 -5.42 -16.97 -9.28
N GLN A 72 -5.53 -17.50 -10.50
CA GLN A 72 -5.36 -16.72 -11.73
C GLN A 72 -6.46 -15.65 -11.88
N GLU A 73 -7.72 -16.01 -11.64
CA GLU A 73 -8.84 -15.06 -11.65
C GLU A 73 -8.67 -13.99 -10.58
N ASN A 74 -8.28 -14.36 -9.35
CA ASN A 74 -7.97 -13.39 -8.30
C ASN A 74 -6.82 -12.46 -8.69
N ALA A 75 -5.77 -12.98 -9.33
CA ALA A 75 -4.66 -12.16 -9.83
C ALA A 75 -5.13 -11.18 -10.92
N LEU A 76 -5.98 -11.64 -11.84
CA LEU A 76 -6.60 -10.79 -12.87
C LEU A 76 -7.48 -9.70 -12.26
N LEU A 77 -8.38 -10.06 -11.36
CA LEU A 77 -9.30 -9.14 -10.68
C LEU A 77 -8.53 -8.09 -9.86
N ARG A 78 -7.49 -8.50 -9.12
CA ARG A 78 -6.59 -7.57 -8.43
C ARG A 78 -5.82 -6.69 -9.41
N GLY A 79 -5.44 -7.23 -10.57
CA GLY A 79 -4.75 -6.52 -11.63
C GLY A 79 -5.57 -5.38 -12.25
N VAL A 80 -6.89 -5.54 -12.36
CA VAL A 80 -7.80 -4.54 -12.94
C VAL A 80 -8.43 -3.59 -11.91
N THR A 81 -8.04 -3.68 -10.63
CA THR A 81 -8.53 -2.77 -9.60
C THR A 81 -7.95 -1.36 -9.81
N PHE A 82 -8.76 -0.31 -9.56
CA PHE A 82 -8.36 1.09 -9.75
C PHE A 82 -7.04 1.44 -9.05
N ASP A 83 -6.82 0.91 -7.85
CA ASP A 83 -5.61 1.12 -7.03
C ASP A 83 -4.31 0.61 -7.69
N ASN A 84 -4.40 -0.30 -8.66
CA ASN A 84 -3.24 -0.81 -9.40
C ASN A 84 -2.84 0.10 -10.57
N TYR A 85 -3.70 1.06 -10.96
CA TYR A 85 -3.40 1.97 -12.05
C TYR A 85 -2.62 3.19 -11.56
N TYR A 86 -1.62 3.56 -12.35
CA TYR A 86 -0.86 4.78 -12.11
C TYR A 86 -1.63 5.99 -12.63
N GLN A 87 -2.01 6.91 -11.74
CA GLN A 87 -2.73 8.11 -12.12
C GLN A 87 -1.82 9.10 -12.88
N LEU A 88 -2.05 9.21 -14.20
CA LEU A 88 -1.30 10.10 -15.09
C LEU A 88 -1.61 11.57 -14.84
N GLN A 89 -2.89 11.91 -14.70
CA GLN A 89 -3.35 13.26 -14.44
C GLN A 89 -4.02 13.34 -13.07
N ARG A 90 -3.49 14.23 -12.24
CA ARG A 90 -4.04 14.51 -10.91
C ARG A 90 -4.76 15.85 -10.99
N PRO A 91 -6.03 15.93 -10.57
CA PRO A 91 -6.78 17.17 -10.66
C PRO A 91 -6.11 18.21 -9.76
N THR A 92 -5.57 19.26 -10.38
CA THR A 92 -5.08 20.45 -9.68
C THR A 92 -6.12 21.55 -9.82
N LEU A 93 -6.45 22.21 -8.72
CA LEU A 93 -7.31 23.39 -8.75
C LEU A 93 -6.51 24.56 -9.34
N GLU A 94 -6.77 24.84 -10.61
CA GLU A 94 -6.32 26.06 -11.28
C GLU A 94 -7.50 27.03 -11.34
N LYS A 95 -7.42 28.12 -10.56
CA LYS A 95 -8.44 29.17 -10.59
C LYS A 95 -7.94 30.26 -11.52
N ASN A 96 -8.59 30.41 -12.67
CA ASN A 96 -8.36 31.56 -13.54
C ASN A 96 -9.21 32.73 -13.02
N ASP A 97 -8.57 33.83 -12.65
CA ASP A 97 -9.19 34.99 -12.03
C ASP A 97 -8.64 36.23 -12.74
N THR A 98 -9.52 37.17 -13.07
CA THR A 98 -9.17 38.37 -13.83
C THR A 98 -8.36 39.37 -13.00
N VAL A 99 -8.45 39.30 -11.67
CA VAL A 99 -7.77 40.22 -10.74
C VAL A 99 -6.56 39.56 -10.09
N TYR A 100 -6.62 38.26 -9.80
CA TYR A 100 -5.58 37.57 -9.05
C TYR A 100 -4.92 36.46 -9.85
N GLN A 101 -3.58 36.45 -9.88
CA GLN A 101 -2.82 35.33 -10.43
C GLN A 101 -2.46 34.32 -9.32
N GLN A 102 -2.72 33.04 -9.58
CA GLN A 102 -2.38 31.96 -8.66
C GLN A 102 -0.86 31.90 -8.45
N ARG A 103 -0.41 31.92 -7.18
CA ARG A 103 1.02 31.84 -6.82
C ARG A 103 1.51 30.41 -6.58
N PHE A 104 0.62 29.55 -6.11
CA PHE A 104 0.92 28.18 -5.70
C PHE A 104 -0.10 27.22 -6.29
N ARG A 105 0.38 26.11 -6.83
CA ARG A 105 -0.43 24.97 -7.26
C ARG A 105 -0.16 23.80 -6.33
N PHE A 106 -1.23 23.14 -5.90
CA PHE A 106 -1.15 21.97 -5.01
C PHE A 106 -1.43 20.71 -5.82
N ILE A 107 -0.50 19.76 -5.79
CA ILE A 107 -0.60 18.48 -6.48
C ILE A 107 -0.83 17.40 -5.42
N PRO A 108 -1.98 16.72 -5.39
CA PRO A 108 -2.25 15.66 -4.42
C PRO A 108 -1.37 14.43 -4.70
N VAL A 109 -0.74 13.88 -3.69
CA VAL A 109 0.14 12.71 -3.79
C VAL A 109 -0.09 11.77 -2.62
N GLN A 110 0.19 10.48 -2.83
CA GLN A 110 0.22 9.47 -1.79
C GLN A 110 1.66 9.16 -1.40
N ILE A 111 1.85 8.93 -0.11
CA ILE A 111 3.12 8.52 0.48
C ILE A 111 3.18 7.00 0.46
N ILE A 112 4.15 6.46 -0.28
CA ILE A 112 4.35 5.01 -0.45
C ILE A 112 5.17 4.44 0.72
N SER A 113 6.17 5.20 1.17
CA SER A 113 7.08 4.76 2.22
C SER A 113 7.62 5.96 2.98
N ALA A 114 7.54 5.94 4.31
CA ALA A 114 7.99 7.02 5.19
C ALA A 114 8.73 6.47 6.43
N PRO A 115 9.96 5.96 6.27
CA PRO A 115 10.78 5.60 7.42
C PRO A 115 11.11 6.84 8.26
N THR A 116 11.02 6.71 9.59
CA THR A 116 11.35 7.79 10.56
C THR A 116 12.46 7.41 11.54
N GLY A 117 13.07 6.24 11.37
CA GLY A 117 14.05 5.67 12.30
C GLY A 117 15.51 6.01 11.99
N GLN A 118 15.78 6.77 10.94
CA GLN A 118 17.14 7.10 10.51
C GLN A 118 17.55 8.51 10.98
N ARG A 119 18.85 8.81 10.99
CA ARG A 119 19.34 10.18 11.25
C ARG A 119 18.92 11.17 10.15
N ASN A 120 18.76 10.69 8.93
CA ASN A 120 18.29 11.46 7.79
C ASN A 120 17.13 10.71 7.16
N ASN A 121 15.90 11.20 7.38
CA ASN A 121 14.71 10.49 6.95
C ASN A 121 14.22 11.02 5.60
N TYR A 122 14.01 10.09 4.68
CA TYR A 122 13.44 10.36 3.37
C TYR A 122 12.17 9.55 3.21
N PHE A 123 11.18 10.11 2.53
CA PHE A 123 9.96 9.40 2.17
C PHE A 123 9.71 9.46 0.67
N THR A 124 9.01 8.46 0.16
CA THR A 124 8.73 8.31 -1.28
C THR A 124 7.28 8.63 -1.56
N ILE A 125 7.03 9.42 -2.60
CA ILE A 125 5.70 9.75 -3.09
C ILE A 125 5.42 9.15 -4.47
N ASP A 126 4.16 8.88 -4.76
CA ASP A 126 3.62 8.27 -5.98
C ASP A 126 3.49 9.24 -7.19
N ALA A 127 4.34 10.26 -7.22
CA ALA A 127 4.35 11.26 -8.28
C ALA A 127 5.77 11.70 -8.62
N GLY A 128 5.99 12.05 -9.89
CA GLY A 128 7.29 12.40 -10.43
C GLY A 128 7.22 13.52 -11.47
N GLU A 129 8.19 13.54 -12.37
CA GLU A 129 8.31 14.53 -13.44
C GLU A 129 7.07 14.55 -14.34
N LEU A 130 6.43 13.40 -14.57
CA LEU A 130 5.22 13.30 -15.40
C LEU A 130 4.04 14.10 -14.82
N GLN A 131 3.99 14.27 -13.50
CA GLN A 131 3.00 15.11 -12.80
C GLN A 131 3.49 16.54 -12.58
N GLY A 132 4.64 16.91 -13.16
CA GLY A 132 5.22 18.25 -13.04
C GLY A 132 5.95 18.51 -11.72
N ILE A 133 6.29 17.47 -10.94
CA ILE A 133 7.09 17.62 -9.73
C ILE A 133 8.52 18.01 -10.09
N LYS A 134 9.10 18.95 -9.33
CA LYS A 134 10.48 19.41 -9.50
C LYS A 134 11.20 19.42 -8.16
N LYS A 135 12.52 19.28 -8.22
CA LYS A 135 13.40 19.43 -7.05
C LYS A 135 13.18 20.81 -6.42
N GLY A 136 13.16 20.84 -5.08
CA GLY A 136 12.97 22.08 -4.32
C GLY A 136 11.51 22.45 -4.05
N MET A 137 10.52 21.74 -4.61
CA MET A 137 9.12 21.96 -4.25
C MET A 137 8.83 21.58 -2.79
N GLY A 138 7.93 22.31 -2.14
CA GLY A 138 7.53 22.05 -0.75
C GLY A 138 6.52 20.91 -0.67
N VAL A 139 6.50 20.17 0.42
CA VAL A 139 5.52 19.09 0.65
C VAL A 139 4.84 19.28 1.99
N ILE A 140 3.50 19.25 1.97
CA ILE A 140 2.65 19.46 3.15
C ILE A 140 1.64 18.33 3.28
N SER A 141 1.25 18.01 4.51
CA SER A 141 0.06 17.23 4.82
C SER A 141 -1.13 18.18 5.06
N SER A 142 -2.29 17.62 5.38
CA SER A 142 -3.44 18.37 5.86
C SER A 142 -3.20 19.14 7.17
N ARG A 143 -2.19 18.74 7.98
CA ARG A 143 -1.93 19.35 9.30
C ARG A 143 -0.65 20.18 9.37
N GLY A 144 0.25 20.07 8.38
CA GLY A 144 1.45 20.90 8.36
C GLY A 144 2.51 20.53 7.32
N VAL A 145 3.68 21.14 7.43
CA VAL A 145 4.80 20.86 6.53
C VAL A 145 5.47 19.54 6.90
N ILE A 146 5.71 18.71 5.89
CA ILE A 146 6.32 17.39 6.06
C ILE A 146 7.69 17.24 5.40
N GLY A 147 8.03 18.08 4.41
CA GLY A 147 9.34 18.04 3.78
C GLY A 147 9.50 18.88 2.52
N VAL A 148 10.60 18.64 1.80
CA VAL A 148 10.94 19.29 0.53
C VAL A 148 11.41 18.24 -0.47
N VAL A 149 10.99 18.34 -1.73
CA VAL A 149 11.37 17.43 -2.81
C VAL A 149 12.89 17.45 -3.01
N PHE A 150 13.54 16.30 -2.81
CA PHE A 150 14.99 16.16 -2.89
C PHE A 150 15.45 15.62 -4.24
N LYS A 151 14.83 14.52 -4.70
CA LYS A 151 15.08 13.91 -6.02
C LYS A 151 13.75 13.59 -6.69
N VAL A 152 13.71 13.73 -8.00
CA VAL A 152 12.54 13.45 -8.82
C VAL A 152 12.93 12.40 -9.84
N GLY A 153 12.15 11.34 -9.95
CA GLY A 153 12.18 10.40 -11.06
C GLY A 153 10.97 10.58 -11.95
N LYS A 154 10.85 9.76 -13.00
CA LYS A 154 9.73 9.87 -13.96
C LYS A 154 8.35 9.71 -13.29
N LYS A 155 8.21 8.70 -12.42
CA LYS A 155 6.93 8.34 -11.77
C LYS A 155 6.87 8.57 -10.26
N TYR A 156 8.03 8.59 -9.60
CA TYR A 156 8.16 8.66 -8.15
C TYR A 156 9.16 9.74 -7.78
N SER A 157 9.03 10.29 -6.57
CA SER A 157 9.95 11.29 -6.04
C SER A 157 10.35 10.96 -4.61
N LEU A 158 11.58 11.31 -4.25
CA LEU A 158 12.11 11.24 -2.91
C LEU A 158 12.02 12.61 -2.25
N ILE A 159 11.41 12.64 -1.08
CA ILE A 159 11.21 13.83 -0.27
C ILE A 159 12.14 13.77 0.92
N LYS A 160 12.86 14.88 1.15
CA LYS A 160 13.61 15.09 2.38
C LYS A 160 12.63 15.50 3.48
N SER A 161 12.49 14.67 4.50
CA SER A 161 11.59 14.94 5.61
C SER A 161 12.08 16.11 6.46
N VAL A 162 11.16 16.78 7.16
CA VAL A 162 11.49 17.68 8.28
C VAL A 162 12.31 16.97 9.37
N LEU A 163 12.32 15.64 9.38
CA LEU A 163 13.17 14.80 10.23
C LEU A 163 14.52 14.48 9.57
N THR A 164 15.20 15.49 9.06
CA THR A 164 16.55 15.36 8.47
C THR A 164 17.45 16.43 9.06
N SER A 165 18.68 16.08 9.46
CA SER A 165 19.53 17.04 10.19
C SER A 165 19.96 18.26 9.36
N ASP A 166 19.97 18.13 8.04
CA ASP A 166 20.39 19.19 7.11
C ASP A 166 19.21 20.00 6.54
N ILE A 167 17.99 19.78 7.05
CA ILE A 167 16.84 20.57 6.63
C ILE A 167 16.82 21.91 7.36
N ASN A 168 16.62 22.98 6.60
CA ASN A 168 16.44 24.33 7.10
C ASN A 168 15.12 24.87 6.54
N ILE A 169 14.19 25.22 7.44
CA ILE A 169 12.91 25.82 7.05
C ILE A 169 12.75 27.13 7.80
N ASP A 170 12.50 28.21 7.06
CA ASP A 170 12.25 29.52 7.64
C ASP A 170 10.86 29.56 8.28
N VAL A 171 10.83 29.91 9.55
CA VAL A 171 9.63 29.89 10.38
C VAL A 171 9.41 31.21 11.11
N ILE A 172 8.15 31.46 11.41
CA ILE A 172 7.70 32.51 12.30
C ILE A 172 7.06 31.91 13.55
N VAL A 173 7.39 32.47 14.72
CA VAL A 173 6.92 31.99 16.02
C VAL A 173 5.99 33.02 16.66
N GLY A 174 4.81 32.55 17.05
CA GLY A 174 3.81 33.30 17.79
C GLY A 174 3.20 34.48 17.02
N LYS A 175 2.37 35.26 17.72
CA LYS A 175 1.67 36.43 17.14
C LYS A 175 2.62 37.56 16.73
N LYS A 176 3.78 37.66 17.39
CA LYS A 176 4.82 38.65 17.10
C LYS A 176 5.64 38.34 15.83
N GLN A 177 5.35 37.24 15.13
CA GLN A 177 6.04 36.81 13.90
C GLN A 177 7.57 36.79 14.04
N ILE A 178 8.07 36.25 15.16
CA ILE A 178 9.50 36.17 15.45
C ILE A 178 10.13 35.20 14.46
N ARG A 179 11.12 35.65 13.70
CA ARG A 179 11.75 34.86 12.63
C ARG A 179 12.79 33.92 13.22
N GLY A 180 12.84 32.69 12.72
CA GLY A 180 13.83 31.69 13.10
C GLY A 180 13.95 30.61 12.03
N ILE A 181 14.91 29.70 12.23
CA ILE A 181 15.19 28.58 11.33
C ILE A 181 14.91 27.29 12.08
N LEU A 182 13.95 26.52 11.56
CA LEU A 182 13.63 25.19 12.04
C LEU A 182 14.64 24.18 11.48
N LYS A 183 15.16 23.34 12.38
CA LYS A 183 16.08 22.22 12.16
C LYS A 183 15.60 20.99 12.93
N TRP A 184 16.18 19.83 12.63
CA TRP A 184 15.95 18.61 13.39
C TRP A 184 17.26 18.05 13.95
N ASN A 185 17.23 17.63 15.21
CA ASN A 185 18.43 17.22 15.96
C ASN A 185 18.74 15.72 15.88
N GLY A 186 17.93 14.92 15.18
CA GLY A 186 18.16 13.47 15.05
C GLY A 186 17.65 12.62 16.20
N MET A 187 17.13 13.21 17.29
CA MET A 187 16.81 12.46 18.51
C MET A 187 15.37 11.98 18.57
N ASN A 188 14.41 12.88 18.38
CA ASN A 188 12.99 12.57 18.57
C ASN A 188 12.17 13.00 17.35
N PRO A 189 11.43 12.09 16.69
CA PRO A 189 10.65 12.40 15.49
C PRO A 189 9.47 13.36 15.74
N ARG A 190 9.11 13.63 17.00
CA ARG A 190 8.08 14.60 17.37
C ARG A 190 8.63 15.98 17.71
N ILE A 191 9.95 16.13 17.88
CA ILE A 191 10.56 17.37 18.39
C ILE A 191 11.55 17.92 17.36
N GLY A 192 11.27 19.11 16.85
CA GLY A 192 12.23 19.94 16.11
C GLY A 192 12.90 20.97 17.01
N SER A 193 13.94 21.63 16.50
CA SER A 193 14.64 22.74 17.15
C SER A 193 14.56 23.97 16.27
N ILE A 194 14.26 25.13 16.85
CA ILE A 194 14.37 26.43 16.18
C ILE A 194 15.60 27.16 16.72
N THR A 195 16.40 27.66 15.79
CA THR A 195 17.60 28.47 16.04
C THR A 195 17.46 29.87 15.41
N GLY A 196 18.36 30.80 15.76
CA GLY A 196 18.42 32.13 15.15
C GLY A 196 17.52 33.18 15.80
N ILE A 197 17.01 32.93 17.01
CA ILE A 197 16.21 33.89 17.78
C ILE A 197 17.06 34.43 18.93
N SER A 198 17.21 35.77 19.02
CA SER A 198 17.96 36.42 20.11
C SER A 198 17.34 36.12 21.48
N THR A 199 18.19 35.99 22.50
CA THR A 199 17.78 35.85 23.90
C THR A 199 16.93 37.01 24.42
N ASP A 200 17.05 38.20 23.82
CA ASP A 200 16.31 39.41 24.21
C ASP A 200 14.82 39.32 23.86
N VAL A 201 14.46 38.41 22.95
CA VAL A 201 13.08 38.22 22.50
C VAL A 201 12.37 37.21 23.38
N TYR A 202 11.29 37.64 24.03
CA TYR A 202 10.42 36.74 24.79
C TYR A 202 9.57 35.86 23.86
N VAL A 203 9.82 34.54 23.91
CA VAL A 203 9.01 33.51 23.26
C VAL A 203 8.13 32.79 24.30
N PRO A 204 6.79 32.90 24.21
CA PRO A 204 5.87 32.18 25.09
C PRO A 204 5.83 30.68 24.78
N LYS A 205 5.67 29.84 25.81
CA LYS A 205 5.38 28.40 25.66
C LYS A 205 4.05 28.22 24.89
N TRP A 206 3.95 27.15 24.11
CA TRP A 206 2.80 26.81 23.26
C TRP A 206 2.49 27.79 22.13
N SER A 207 3.37 28.76 21.87
CA SER A 207 3.28 29.61 20.68
C SER A 207 3.29 28.77 19.41
N GLU A 208 2.43 29.12 18.46
CA GLU A 208 2.39 28.46 17.16
C GLU A 208 3.65 28.77 16.35
N VAL A 209 4.15 27.75 15.68
CA VAL A 209 5.23 27.86 14.71
C VAL A 209 4.64 27.67 13.33
N ARG A 210 4.84 28.65 12.44
CA ARG A 210 4.30 28.63 11.08
C ARG A 210 5.40 28.94 10.06
N THR A 211 5.20 28.57 8.80
CA THR A 211 6.12 28.92 7.71
C THR A 211 6.21 30.43 7.50
N GLN A 212 7.43 30.94 7.31
CA GLN A 212 7.64 32.34 6.96
C GLN A 212 7.38 32.62 5.46
N GLY A 213 7.74 31.68 4.60
CA GLY A 213 7.60 31.79 3.14
C GLY A 213 8.69 32.61 2.45
N SER A 214 9.81 32.91 3.12
CA SER A 214 10.93 33.71 2.58
C SER A 214 11.60 33.08 1.36
N THR A 215 11.75 31.75 1.34
CA THR A 215 12.30 31.04 0.18
C THR A 215 11.36 30.96 -1.00
N GLY A 216 10.08 31.35 -0.84
CA GLY A 216 9.06 31.23 -1.90
C GLY A 216 8.56 29.81 -2.17
N ILE A 217 9.13 28.78 -1.52
CA ILE A 217 8.75 27.36 -1.69
C ILE A 217 7.44 27.04 -0.96
N PHE A 218 7.23 27.66 0.20
CA PHE A 218 6.02 27.48 1.01
C PHE A 218 5.21 28.78 1.05
N PRO A 219 3.87 28.70 0.97
CA PRO A 219 2.98 29.77 1.40
C PRO A 219 3.30 30.19 2.84
N LYS A 220 3.16 31.48 3.15
CA LYS A 220 3.29 31.99 4.52
C LYS A 220 2.12 31.49 5.38
N GLY A 221 2.42 31.04 6.60
CA GLY A 221 1.41 30.76 7.63
C GLY A 221 1.00 29.30 7.80
N ILE A 222 1.63 28.35 7.10
CA ILE A 222 1.36 26.92 7.26
C ILE A 222 1.87 26.46 8.62
N LEU A 223 1.01 25.80 9.40
CA LEU A 223 1.34 25.32 10.73
C LEU A 223 2.39 24.21 10.67
N LEU A 224 3.40 24.29 11.55
CA LEU A 224 4.42 23.26 11.74
C LEU A 224 4.28 22.57 13.09
N GLY A 225 3.98 23.35 14.12
CA GLY A 225 4.00 22.86 15.49
C GLY A 225 3.78 23.95 16.52
N LYS A 226 4.11 23.63 17.76
CA LYS A 226 4.05 24.56 18.90
C LYS A 226 5.33 24.52 19.72
N VAL A 227 5.70 25.67 20.29
CA VAL A 227 6.85 25.77 21.20
C VAL A 227 6.61 24.91 22.45
N LYS A 228 7.51 23.97 22.71
CA LYS A 228 7.48 23.09 23.87
C LYS A 228 8.34 23.64 25.01
N ALA A 229 9.59 23.98 24.71
CA ALA A 229 10.57 24.46 25.68
C ALA A 229 11.58 25.39 24.99
N LYS A 230 12.29 26.21 25.77
CA LYS A 230 13.39 27.05 25.30
C LYS A 230 14.59 26.84 26.20
N ARG A 231 15.77 26.75 25.60
CA ARG A 231 17.07 26.66 26.27
C ARG A 231 17.98 27.74 25.71
N ARG A 232 18.83 28.32 26.56
CA ARG A 232 19.88 29.22 26.09
C ARG A 232 20.97 28.37 25.46
N MET A 233 21.45 28.76 24.27
CA MET A 233 22.62 28.11 23.67
C MET A 233 23.86 28.49 24.46
N GLU A 234 24.74 27.51 24.71
CA GLU A 234 26.04 27.79 25.29
C GLU A 234 26.87 28.67 24.34
N ASN A 235 27.55 29.67 24.89
CA ASN A 235 28.44 30.58 24.17
C ASN A 235 27.77 31.47 23.09
N GLN A 236 26.44 31.56 23.04
CA GLN A 236 25.72 32.42 22.10
C GLN A 236 24.52 33.13 22.76
N SER A 237 24.23 34.37 22.35
CA SER A 237 23.02 35.10 22.74
C SER A 237 21.80 34.68 21.92
N LEU A 238 21.64 33.36 21.73
CA LEU A 238 20.57 32.76 20.93
C LEU A 238 19.80 31.72 21.76
N TRP A 239 18.49 31.65 21.51
CA TRP A 239 17.63 30.58 22.00
C TRP A 239 17.75 29.33 21.10
N ASP A 240 17.79 28.16 21.73
CA ASP A 240 17.44 26.87 21.15
C ASP A 240 16.04 26.48 21.64
N ILE A 241 15.07 26.47 20.72
CA ILE A 241 13.66 26.31 21.05
C ILE A 241 13.18 24.95 20.56
N ASP A 242 12.76 24.09 21.48
CA ASP A 242 12.09 22.83 21.14
C ASP A 242 10.69 23.11 20.61
N VAL A 243 10.37 22.51 19.47
CA VAL A 243 9.06 22.58 18.83
C VAL A 243 8.47 21.19 18.77
N LEU A 244 7.26 21.04 19.31
CA LEU A 244 6.46 19.85 19.09
C LEU A 244 5.79 19.93 17.72
N PHE A 245 6.14 19.03 16.81
CA PHE A 245 5.49 18.95 15.50
C PHE A 245 4.00 18.65 15.65
N LYS A 246 3.18 19.32 14.84
CA LYS A 246 1.74 19.10 14.81
C LYS A 246 1.37 17.79 14.11
N GLU A 247 2.12 17.47 13.06
CA GLU A 247 1.95 16.28 12.24
C GLU A 247 2.74 15.09 12.83
N ASP A 248 2.17 13.89 12.79
CA ASP A 248 2.89 12.66 13.15
C ASP A 248 3.29 11.95 11.85
N LEU A 249 4.54 12.17 11.44
CA LEU A 249 5.08 11.72 10.15
C LEU A 249 5.07 10.19 9.96
N ARG A 250 4.82 9.42 11.02
CA ARG A 250 4.70 7.95 10.97
C ARG A 250 3.37 7.49 10.39
N ASN A 251 2.33 8.34 10.46
CA ASN A 251 0.95 7.99 10.10
C ASN A 251 0.43 8.88 8.95
N VAL A 252 1.31 9.44 8.12
CA VAL A 252 0.92 10.28 6.98
C VAL A 252 0.88 9.40 5.73
N HIS A 253 -0.30 9.30 5.12
CA HIS A 253 -0.51 8.55 3.89
C HIS A 253 -0.74 9.46 2.68
N GLU A 254 -1.23 10.67 2.91
CA GLU A 254 -1.58 11.63 1.87
C GLU A 254 -0.86 12.95 2.10
N ALA A 255 -0.44 13.58 0.99
CA ALA A 255 0.25 14.85 1.01
C ALA A 255 -0.09 15.68 -0.23
N PHE A 256 0.32 16.94 -0.19
CA PHE A 256 0.28 17.86 -1.30
C PHE A 256 1.67 18.39 -1.59
N VAL A 257 2.08 18.28 -2.85
CA VAL A 257 3.29 18.94 -3.34
C VAL A 257 2.92 20.34 -3.80
N ILE A 258 3.65 21.32 -3.30
CA ILE A 258 3.48 22.73 -3.58
C ILE A 258 4.40 23.12 -4.74
N ASN A 259 3.80 23.41 -5.88
CA ASN A 259 4.46 24.02 -7.00
C ASN A 259 4.29 25.55 -6.92
N ALA A 260 5.36 26.24 -6.53
CA ALA A 260 5.42 27.69 -6.54
C ALA A 260 5.65 28.20 -7.97
N LEU A 261 4.65 28.85 -8.56
CA LEU A 261 4.64 29.19 -9.99
C LEU A 261 5.65 30.29 -10.35
N PHE A 262 5.97 31.18 -9.40
CA PHE A 262 6.90 32.30 -9.59
C PHE A 262 8.30 32.06 -9.02
N ILE A 263 8.61 30.84 -8.56
CA ILE A 263 9.90 30.57 -7.89
C ILE A 263 11.11 30.83 -8.81
N LYS A 264 10.98 30.50 -10.10
CA LYS A 264 12.04 30.69 -11.09
C LYS A 264 12.41 32.16 -11.29
N GLU A 265 11.42 33.05 -11.27
CA GLU A 265 11.65 34.48 -11.40
C GLU A 265 12.40 35.02 -10.18
N ILE A 266 11.99 34.59 -8.97
CA ILE A 266 12.67 34.94 -7.72
C ILE A 266 14.12 34.48 -7.74
N GLU A 267 14.38 33.24 -8.13
CA GLU A 267 15.74 32.68 -8.22
C GLU A 267 16.62 33.46 -9.21
N GLN A 268 16.07 33.82 -10.38
CA GLN A 268 16.78 34.62 -11.39
C GLN A 268 17.12 36.03 -10.89
N LEU A 269 16.24 36.65 -10.10
CA LEU A 269 16.51 37.96 -9.51
C LEU A 269 17.57 37.87 -8.41
N GLN A 270 17.53 36.82 -7.58
CA GLN A 270 18.51 36.62 -6.51
C GLN A 270 19.92 36.34 -7.04
N GLN A 271 20.06 35.66 -8.17
CA GLN A 271 21.35 35.42 -8.81
C GLN A 271 22.02 36.69 -9.34
N LYS A 272 21.26 37.77 -9.55
CA LYS A 272 21.78 39.07 -10.00
C LYS A 272 22.29 39.95 -8.84
N ILE A 273 22.16 39.50 -7.59
CA ILE A 273 22.70 40.22 -6.44
C ILE A 273 24.24 40.18 -6.56
N PRO A 274 24.93 41.33 -6.59
CA PRO A 274 26.38 41.35 -6.65
C PRO A 274 26.95 40.69 -5.39
N THR A 275 27.71 39.62 -5.56
CA THR A 275 28.47 39.01 -4.47
C THR A 275 29.64 39.95 -4.16
N GLU A 276 29.57 40.70 -3.05
CA GLU A 276 30.76 41.35 -2.53
C GLU A 276 31.76 40.25 -2.18
N SER A 277 32.81 40.12 -2.99
CA SER A 277 33.97 39.31 -2.61
C SER A 277 34.62 40.04 -1.44
N ILE A 278 34.40 39.54 -0.23
CA ILE A 278 35.21 39.93 0.93
C ILE A 278 36.63 39.43 0.59
N LYS A 279 37.49 40.37 0.16
CA LYS A 279 38.93 40.18 0.03
C LYS A 279 39.59 40.20 1.40
#